data_AF-A0A8C2FD76-F1
#
_entry.id   AF-A0A8C2FD76-F1
#
_cell.length_a   1.000
_cell.length_b   1.000
_cell.length_c   1.000
_cell.angle_alpha   90.00
_cell.angle_beta   90.00
_cell.angle_gamma   90.00
#
_symmetry.space_group_name_H-M   'P 1'
#
loop_
_entity.id
_entity.type
_entity.pdbx_description
1 polymer ?
#
loop_
_entity_poly.entity_id
_entity_poly.type
_entity_poly.pdbx_seq_one_letter_code
_entity_poly.pdbx_strand_id
1 'polypeptide(L)' 'MLGFLILVWICIFLLFLFIQIPRPKNFPPGPRPLPLFGNLLELNINNPLKDFERVQKLFLLRLWTLQDAH' A
#
# COMPACT_ATOMS: atom_id res chain seq x y z
N MET A 1 27.39 -25.01 8.14
CA MET A 1 27.33 -23.68 7.47
C MET A 1 26.01 -23.45 6.74
N LEU A 2 25.53 -24.38 5.90
CA LEU A 2 24.28 -24.23 5.15
C LEU A 2 23.01 -24.02 6.01
N GLY A 3 22.90 -24.73 7.14
CA GLY A 3 21.73 -24.60 8.04
C GLY A 3 21.57 -23.19 8.64
N PHE A 4 22.67 -22.50 8.91
CA PHE A 4 22.63 -21.12 9.40
C PHE A 4 22.13 -20.15 8.31
N LEU A 5 22.59 -20.32 7.07
CA LEU A 5 22.11 -19.56 5.92
C LEU A 5 20.59 -19.73 5.71
N ILE A 6 20.09 -20.97 5.80
CA ILE A 6 18.66 -21.27 5.67
C ILE A 6 17.86 -20.60 6.80
N LEU A 7 18.35 -20.69 8.04
CA LEU A 7 17.70 -20.09 9.20
C LEU A 7 17.62 -18.56 9.09
N VAL A 8 18.69 -17.91 8.65
CA VAL A 8 18.72 -16.45 8.42
C VAL A 8 17.71 -16.06 7.34
N TRP A 9 17.62 -16.82 6.26
CA TRP A 9 16.67 -16.54 5.17
C TRP A 9 15.21 -16.69 5.61
N ILE A 10 14.91 -17.71 6.40
CA ILE A 10 13.59 -17.91 7.01
C ILE A 10 13.27 -16.76 7.97
N CYS A 11 14.23 -16.31 8.79
CA CYS A 11 14.05 -15.15 9.66
C CYS A 11 13.72 -13.87 8.88
N ILE A 12 14.45 -13.59 7.79
CA ILE A 12 14.20 -12.42 6.93
C ILE A 12 12.81 -12.51 6.30
N PHE A 13 12.42 -13.70 5.82
CA PHE A 13 11.09 -13.93 5.23
C PHE A 13 9.96 -13.75 6.25
N LEU A 14 10.14 -14.26 7.47
CA LEU A 14 9.18 -14.07 8.56
C LEU A 14 9.07 -12.60 8.97
N LEU A 15 10.20 -11.90 9.11
CA LEU A 15 10.21 -10.46 9.38
C LEU A 15 9.47 -9.68 8.29
N PHE A 16 9.71 -10.02 7.01
CA PHE A 16 8.97 -9.45 5.88
C PHE A 16 7.45 -9.64 6.07
N LEU A 17 6.99 -10.85 6.37
CA LEU A 17 5.56 -11.13 6.58
C LEU A 17 4.97 -10.45 7.83
N PHE A 18 5.79 -10.20 8.86
CA PHE A 18 5.37 -9.56 10.10
C PHE A 18 5.29 -8.03 10.03
N ILE A 19 5.90 -7.39 9.02
CA ILE A 19 5.79 -5.94 8.77
C ILE A 19 4.42 -5.61 8.16
N GLN A 20 3.33 -6.06 8.80
CA GLN A 20 1.98 -5.64 8.45
C GLN A 20 1.70 -4.31 9.12
N ILE A 21 1.57 -3.25 8.30
CA ILE A 21 1.21 -1.93 8.79
C ILE A 21 -0.25 -2.01 9.28
N PRO A 22 -0.52 -1.78 10.59
CA PRO A 22 -1.87 -1.89 11.12
C PRO A 22 -2.79 -0.87 10.45
N ARG A 23 -3.93 -1.34 9.93
CA ARG A 23 -4.94 -0.49 9.30
C ARG A 23 -5.70 0.30 10.37
N PRO A 24 -5.88 1.62 10.22
CA PRO A 24 -6.76 2.38 11.09
C PRO A 24 -8.21 1.91 10.96
N LYS A 25 -8.94 1.90 12.08
CA LYS A 25 -10.23 1.21 12.27
C LYS A 25 -11.38 1.69 11.35
N ASN A 26 -11.23 2.84 10.68
CA ASN A 26 -12.26 3.47 9.85
C ASN A 26 -11.86 3.60 8.36
N PHE A 27 -10.78 2.96 7.93
CA PHE A 27 -10.40 2.97 6.51
C PHE A 27 -11.18 1.92 5.72
N PRO A 28 -11.67 2.24 4.51
CA PRO A 28 -12.35 1.28 3.66
C PRO A 28 -11.45 0.06 3.39
N PRO A 29 -12.01 -1.15 3.25
CA PRO A 29 -11.25 -2.38 3.02
C PRO A 29 -10.55 -2.30 1.65
N GLY A 30 -9.31 -1.80 1.66
CA GLY A 30 -8.46 -1.76 0.48
C GLY A 30 -7.62 -3.03 0.32
N PRO A 31 -7.09 -3.28 -0.89
CA PRO A 31 -6.16 -4.38 -1.13
C PRO A 31 -4.98 -4.28 -0.16
N ARG A 32 -4.58 -5.43 0.41
CA ARG A 32 -3.59 -5.49 1.47
C ARG A 32 -2.23 -5.11 0.89
N PRO A 33 -1.63 -3.97 1.31
CA PRO A 33 -0.31 -3.58 0.83
C PRO A 33 0.72 -4.63 1.23
N LEU A 34 1.62 -4.97 0.30
CA LEU A 34 2.79 -5.77 0.66
C LEU A 34 3.71 -4.99 1.61
N PRO A 35 4.35 -5.67 2.57
CA PRO A 35 5.11 -5.05 3.67
C PRO A 35 6.27 -4.14 3.23
N LEU A 36 6.81 -4.29 2.00
CA LEU A 36 7.78 -3.35 1.42
C LEU A 36 7.28 -2.56 0.20
N PHE A 37 6.41 -3.15 -0.63
CA PHE A 37 5.99 -2.52 -1.89
C PHE A 37 4.64 -1.82 -1.81
N GLY A 38 3.86 -2.01 -0.74
CA GLY A 38 2.54 -1.41 -0.67
C GLY A 38 1.61 -1.90 -1.80
N ASN A 39 0.92 -0.95 -2.44
CA ASN A 39 0.18 -1.13 -3.69
C ASN A 39 0.99 -0.73 -4.93
N LEU A 40 2.32 -0.59 -4.83
CA LEU A 40 3.17 -0.22 -5.99
C LEU A 40 3.11 -1.26 -7.13
N LEU A 41 2.74 -2.51 -6.82
CA LEU A 41 2.47 -3.55 -7.82
C LEU A 41 1.15 -3.33 -8.58
N GLU A 42 0.22 -2.61 -7.97
CA GLU A 42 -1.09 -2.27 -8.57
C GLU A 42 -1.00 -0.95 -9.35
N LEU A 43 0.04 -0.14 -9.10
CA LEU A 43 0.41 1.01 -9.90
C LEU A 43 0.86 0.54 -11.29
N ASN A 44 0.15 0.99 -12.33
CA ASN A 44 0.49 0.61 -13.68
C ASN A 44 1.72 1.41 -14.14
N ILE A 45 2.90 0.79 -14.05
CA ILE A 45 4.18 1.39 -14.45
C ILE A 45 4.18 1.81 -15.93
N ASN A 46 3.33 1.19 -16.76
CA ASN A 46 3.20 1.59 -18.17
C ASN A 46 2.52 2.94 -18.35
N ASN A 47 1.73 3.42 -17.38
CA ASN A 47 1.12 4.75 -17.45
C ASN A 47 0.85 5.35 -16.06
N PRO A 48 1.90 5.68 -15.28
CA PRO A 48 1.77 6.18 -13.92
C PRO A 48 1.00 7.50 -13.83
N LEU A 49 1.06 8.34 -14.89
CA LEU A 49 0.35 9.61 -14.98
C LEU A 49 -1.17 9.44 -14.83
N LYS A 50 -1.73 8.38 -15.38
CA LYS A 50 -3.17 8.10 -15.32
C LYS A 50 -3.64 7.78 -13.91
N ASP A 51 -2.81 7.09 -13.12
CA ASP A 51 -3.10 6.80 -11.71
C ASP A 51 -3.00 8.07 -10.86
N PHE A 52 -2.02 8.95 -11.12
CA PHE A 52 -1.93 10.26 -10.47
C PHE A 52 -3.11 11.17 -10.80
N GLU A 53 -3.59 11.20 -12.06
CA GLU A 53 -4.80 11.93 -12.43
C GLU A 53 -6.04 11.42 -11.68
N ARG A 54 -6.17 10.10 -11.49
CA ARG A 54 -7.27 9.51 -10.72
C ARG A 54 -7.23 9.95 -9.27
N VAL A 55 -6.05 9.96 -8.64
CA VAL A 55 -5.89 10.42 -7.26
C VAL A 55 -6.22 11.91 -7.14
N GLN A 56 -5.74 12.75 -8.07
CA GLN A 56 -6.08 14.17 -8.12
C GLN A 56 -7.59 14.39 -8.21
N LYS A 57 -8.27 13.68 -9.13
CA LYS A 57 -9.73 13.79 -9.28
C LYS A 57 -10.46 13.40 -8.00
N LEU A 58 -10.06 12.31 -7.35
CA LEU A 58 -10.66 11.90 -6.07
C LEU A 58 -10.45 12.95 -4.97
N PHE A 59 -9.27 13.56 -4.92
CA PHE A 59 -8.95 14.59 -3.94
C PHE A 59 -9.77 15.86 -4.18
N LEU A 60 -9.86 16.32 -5.43
CA LEU A 60 -10.68 17.47 -5.81
C LEU A 60 -12.16 17.23 -5.55
N LEU A 61 -12.66 16.04 -5.85
CA LEU A 61 -14.06 15.66 -5.61
C LEU A 61 -14.35 15.59 -4.10
N ARG A 62 -13.39 15.11 -3.29
CA ARG A 62 -13.47 15.18 -1.83
C ARG A 62 -13.54 16.62 -1.33
N LEU A 63 -12.69 17.51 -1.85
CA LEU A 63 -12.68 18.92 -1.46
C LEU A 63 -14.00 19.61 -1.82
N TRP A 64 -14.56 19.32 -2.99
CA TRP A 64 -15.86 19.83 -3.42
C TRP A 64 -16.97 19.38 -2.45
N THR A 65 -17.03 18.08 -2.11
CA THR A 65 -18.02 17.56 -1.15
C THR A 65 -17.86 18.10 0.28
N LEU A 66 -16.66 18.55 0.65
CA LEU A 66 -16.41 19.17 1.96
C LEU A 66 -16.84 20.64 1.98
N GLN A 67 -16.77 21.32 0.82
CA GLN A 67 -17.23 22.69 0.65
C GLN A 67 -18.77 22.78 0.70
N ASP A 68 -19.48 21.79 0.15
CA ASP A 68 -20.95 21.73 0.17
C ASP A 68 -21.54 21.27 1.51
N ALA A 69 -20.69 20.79 2.44
CA ALA A 69 -21.10 20.34 3.76
C ALA A 69 -21.13 21.46 4.83
N HIS A 70 -20.85 22.70 4.42
CA HIS A 70 -20.87 23.92 5.25
C HIS A 70 -21.90 24.92 4.71
#